data_AF-A0A6J4GZA2-F1
#
_entry.id   AF-A0A6J4GZA2-F1
#
_cell.length_a   1.000
_cell.length_b   1.000
_cell.length_c   1.000
_cell.angle_alpha   90.00
_cell.angle_beta   90.00
_cell.angle_gamma   90.00
#
_symmetry.space_group_name_H-M   'P 1'
#
loop_
_entity.id
_entity.type
_entity.pdbx_description
1 polymer ?
#
loop_
_entity_poly.entity_id
_entity_poly.type
_entity_poly.pdbx_seq_one_letter_code
_entity_poly.pdbx_strand_id
1 'polypeptide(L)'
;MINNFKISDKELLTTRNIIFRDYGIPELEKNGYIKSPFKTSWFGQYDPNIRGYSYELCKITDKNQLHFINATIFKEDKRIKIDLNIFELHQELNSILALKDCDGINFHLPPNDSTTMQLRSDDYKGPPLFYMLFLPEYKIGRYKTQSSFDKQVNKLSDLVKKDMTNIHFFVKRWHELHRPNLTDNEGNIVRKL
;
A
#
# COMPACT_ATOMS: atom_id res chain seq x y z
N MET A 1 -33.59 21.84 13.01
CA MET A 1 -32.81 20.59 13.00
C MET A 1 -31.72 20.73 11.94
N ILE A 2 -30.44 20.63 12.32
CA ILE A 2 -29.36 20.56 11.32
C ILE A 2 -29.39 19.14 10.77
N ASN A 3 -29.81 18.97 9.51
CA ASN A 3 -29.70 17.69 8.82
C ASN A 3 -28.22 17.34 8.74
N ASN A 4 -27.80 16.31 9.47
CA ASN A 4 -26.45 15.80 9.38
C ASN A 4 -26.24 15.22 7.99
N PHE A 5 -25.26 15.75 7.27
CA PHE A 5 -24.84 15.20 6.00
C PHE A 5 -24.33 13.77 6.19
N LYS A 6 -24.88 12.82 5.43
CA LYS A 6 -24.55 11.39 5.52
C LYS A 6 -24.23 10.85 4.13
N ILE A 7 -23.03 10.31 3.99
CA ILE A 7 -22.56 9.56 2.83
C ILE A 7 -22.77 8.07 3.12
N SER A 8 -23.12 7.28 2.11
CA SER A 8 -23.22 5.82 2.24
C SER A 8 -21.85 5.14 2.33
N ASP A 9 -21.77 3.96 2.97
CA ASP A 9 -20.50 3.22 3.04
C ASP A 9 -19.96 2.84 1.65
N LYS A 10 -20.85 2.65 0.67
CA LYS A 10 -20.49 2.38 -0.73
C LYS A 10 -19.78 3.58 -1.35
N GLU A 11 -20.30 4.78 -1.14
CA GLU A 11 -19.68 6.02 -1.61
C GLU A 11 -18.36 6.31 -0.88
N LEU A 12 -18.28 6.05 0.43
CA LEU A 12 -17.01 6.16 1.18
C LEU A 12 -15.94 5.20 0.67
N LEU A 13 -16.32 3.96 0.38
CA LEU A 13 -15.44 2.96 -0.23
C LEU A 13 -14.96 3.44 -1.62
N THR A 14 -15.90 3.88 -2.46
CA THR A 14 -15.60 4.39 -3.81
C THR A 14 -14.69 5.62 -3.76
N THR A 15 -14.94 6.54 -2.83
CA THR A 15 -14.14 7.76 -2.65
C THR A 15 -12.70 7.41 -2.30
N ARG A 16 -12.48 6.51 -1.34
CA ARG A 16 -11.13 6.07 -0.96
C ARG A 16 -10.41 5.36 -2.12
N ASN A 17 -11.14 4.53 -2.87
CA ASN A 17 -10.61 3.87 -4.06
C ASN A 17 -10.14 4.88 -5.10
N ILE A 18 -10.97 5.88 -5.41
CA ILE A 18 -10.64 6.98 -6.32
C ILE A 18 -9.41 7.75 -5.81
N ILE A 19 -9.33 8.06 -4.51
CA ILE A 19 -8.18 8.77 -3.96
C ILE A 19 -6.88 7.99 -4.22
N PHE A 20 -6.83 6.70 -3.88
CA PHE A 20 -5.59 5.95 -4.09
C PHE A 20 -5.26 5.80 -5.58
N ARG A 21 -6.26 5.52 -6.41
CA ARG A 21 -6.09 5.36 -7.86
C ARG A 21 -5.61 6.64 -8.55
N ASP A 22 -6.16 7.80 -8.18
CA ASP A 22 -5.94 9.05 -8.91
C ASP A 22 -4.80 9.89 -8.30
N TYR A 23 -4.45 9.67 -7.02
CA TYR A 23 -3.41 10.44 -6.32
C TYR A 23 -2.26 9.58 -5.78
N GLY A 24 -2.49 8.29 -5.52
CA GLY A 24 -1.46 7.38 -5.01
C GLY A 24 -0.67 6.72 -6.12
N ILE A 25 -1.35 5.99 -7.00
CA ILE A 25 -0.73 5.24 -8.10
C ILE A 25 0.16 6.13 -8.99
N PRO A 26 -0.28 7.31 -9.46
CA PRO A 26 0.56 8.12 -10.35
C PRO A 26 1.87 8.59 -9.69
N GLU A 27 1.87 8.83 -8.38
CA GLU A 27 3.09 9.22 -7.67
C GLU A 27 4.03 8.03 -7.43
N LEU A 28 3.48 6.82 -7.24
CA LEU A 28 4.26 5.59 -7.22
C LEU A 28 4.89 5.30 -8.61
N GLU A 29 4.14 5.51 -9.68
CA GLU A 29 4.62 5.34 -11.06
C GLU A 29 5.78 6.28 -11.38
N LYS A 30 5.70 7.56 -10.96
CA LYS A 30 6.84 8.49 -11.05
C LYS A 30 8.06 8.03 -10.26
N ASN A 31 7.87 7.26 -9.19
CA ASN A 31 8.93 6.65 -8.40
C ASN A 31 9.45 5.32 -9.00
N GLY A 32 8.98 4.93 -10.19
CA GLY A 32 9.42 3.75 -10.93
C GLY A 32 8.73 2.46 -10.50
N TYR A 33 7.64 2.54 -9.73
CA TYR A 33 6.77 1.40 -9.51
C TYR A 33 5.88 1.19 -10.73
N ILE A 34 5.56 -0.06 -11.02
CA ILE A 34 4.60 -0.40 -12.06
C ILE A 34 3.53 -1.31 -11.48
N LYS A 35 2.41 -1.44 -12.19
CA LYS A 35 1.44 -2.51 -11.93
C LYS A 35 2.17 -3.85 -11.84
N SER A 36 1.85 -4.61 -10.82
CA SER A 36 2.39 -5.96 -10.63
C SER A 36 2.26 -6.81 -11.90
N PRO A 37 3.35 -7.48 -12.30
CA PRO A 37 3.34 -8.35 -13.48
C PRO A 37 2.66 -9.70 -13.20
N PHE A 38 2.49 -10.10 -11.94
CA PHE A 38 2.05 -11.46 -11.57
C PHE A 38 0.62 -11.77 -12.06
N LYS A 39 0.39 -13.04 -12.40
CA LYS A 39 -0.91 -13.54 -12.90
C LYS A 39 -2.05 -13.31 -11.92
N THR A 40 -1.75 -13.35 -10.63
CA THR A 40 -2.72 -13.25 -9.55
C THR A 40 -3.13 -11.80 -9.23
N SER A 41 -2.55 -10.79 -9.90
CA SER A 41 -2.82 -9.39 -9.59
C SER A 41 -4.18 -8.90 -10.14
N TRP A 42 -5.14 -8.65 -9.24
CA TRP A 42 -6.48 -8.14 -9.57
C TRP A 42 -6.51 -6.64 -9.92
N PHE A 43 -5.55 -5.88 -9.40
CA PHE A 43 -5.29 -4.45 -9.68
C PHE A 43 -6.53 -3.56 -9.86
N GLY A 44 -7.21 -3.26 -8.76
CA GLY A 44 -8.30 -2.29 -8.70
C GLY A 44 -9.67 -2.81 -9.10
N GLN A 45 -9.80 -4.09 -9.46
CA GLN A 45 -11.09 -4.75 -9.59
C GLN A 45 -11.76 -4.91 -8.21
N TYR A 46 -13.08 -4.73 -8.15
CA TYR A 46 -13.82 -4.98 -6.91
C TYR A 46 -13.85 -6.47 -6.65
N ASP A 47 -13.32 -6.89 -5.50
CA ASP A 47 -13.33 -8.27 -5.06
C ASP A 47 -14.47 -8.48 -4.03
N PRO A 48 -15.50 -9.29 -4.36
CA PRO A 48 -16.58 -9.63 -3.44
C PRO A 48 -16.14 -10.37 -2.17
N ASN A 49 -15.04 -11.12 -2.21
CA ASN A 49 -14.56 -11.92 -1.08
C ASN A 49 -14.03 -11.03 0.04
N ILE A 50 -13.20 -10.05 -0.30
CA ILE A 50 -12.70 -9.04 0.65
C ILE A 50 -13.64 -7.83 0.79
N ARG A 51 -14.67 -7.75 -0.06
CA ARG A 51 -15.63 -6.64 -0.14
C ARG A 51 -14.93 -5.29 -0.29
N GLY A 52 -14.03 -5.20 -1.29
CA GLY A 52 -13.14 -4.06 -1.42
C GLY A 52 -12.32 -4.04 -2.70
N TYR A 53 -11.27 -3.23 -2.69
CA TYR A 53 -10.31 -3.09 -3.78
C TYR A 53 -8.90 -3.41 -3.28
N SER A 54 -8.10 -4.04 -4.12
CA SER A 54 -6.67 -4.26 -3.89
C SER A 54 -5.85 -3.79 -5.08
N TYR A 55 -4.70 -3.19 -4.79
CA TYR A 55 -3.71 -2.79 -5.79
C TYR A 55 -2.36 -3.31 -5.36
N GLU A 56 -1.64 -3.87 -6.33
CA GLU A 56 -0.28 -4.33 -6.12
C GLU A 56 0.63 -3.66 -7.16
N LEU A 57 1.64 -2.97 -6.66
CA LEU A 57 2.66 -2.33 -7.47
C LEU A 57 4.04 -2.86 -7.09
N CYS A 58 4.87 -3.07 -8.09
CA CYS A 58 6.19 -3.64 -7.93
C CYS A 58 7.26 -2.73 -8.54
N LYS A 59 8.46 -2.76 -7.96
CA LYS A 59 9.64 -2.10 -8.51
C LYS A 59 10.86 -2.98 -8.30
N ILE A 60 11.68 -3.14 -9.33
CA ILE A 60 13.03 -3.71 -9.21
C ILE A 60 14.03 -2.56 -9.08
N THR A 61 14.93 -2.64 -8.10
CA THR A 61 15.99 -1.67 -7.89
C THR A 61 17.30 -2.13 -8.54
N ASP A 62 18.25 -1.19 -8.64
CA ASP A 62 19.63 -1.42 -9.06
C ASP A 62 20.40 -2.38 -8.13
N LYS A 63 19.90 -2.62 -6.92
CA LYS A 63 20.47 -3.55 -5.93
C LYS A 63 19.84 -4.94 -5.98
N ASN A 64 19.19 -5.28 -7.09
CA ASN A 64 18.44 -6.52 -7.26
C ASN A 64 17.37 -6.77 -6.16
N GLN A 65 16.75 -5.68 -5.67
CA GLN A 65 15.66 -5.78 -4.71
C GLN A 65 14.32 -5.62 -5.40
N LEU A 66 13.38 -6.49 -5.05
CA LEU A 66 11.99 -6.40 -5.46
C LEU A 66 11.18 -5.75 -4.35
N HIS A 67 10.69 -4.54 -4.61
CA HIS A 67 9.80 -3.82 -3.72
C HIS A 67 8.35 -4.13 -4.09
N PHE A 68 7.52 -4.39 -3.08
CA PHE A 68 6.07 -4.52 -3.19
C PHE A 68 5.38 -3.40 -2.45
N ILE A 69 4.42 -2.76 -3.10
CA ILE A 69 3.41 -1.91 -2.46
C ILE A 69 2.06 -2.56 -2.66
N ASN A 70 1.44 -2.95 -1.54
CA ASN A 70 0.10 -3.50 -1.52
C ASN A 70 -0.84 -2.49 -0.88
N ALA A 71 -1.85 -2.02 -1.63
CA ALA A 71 -2.89 -1.16 -1.09
C ALA A 71 -4.22 -1.91 -1.04
N THR A 72 -4.85 -1.96 0.13
CA THR A 72 -6.18 -2.57 0.31
C THR A 72 -7.18 -1.57 0.87
N ILE A 73 -8.39 -1.60 0.32
CA ILE A 73 -9.48 -0.67 0.65
C ILE A 73 -10.75 -1.48 0.83
N PHE A 74 -11.08 -1.76 2.10
CA PHE A 74 -12.25 -2.56 2.44
C PHE A 74 -13.48 -1.69 2.72
N LYS A 75 -14.67 -2.26 2.49
CA LYS A 75 -15.93 -1.62 2.86
C LYS A 75 -16.05 -1.37 4.37
N GLU A 76 -15.62 -2.33 5.18
CA GLU A 76 -15.81 -2.35 6.64
C GLU A 76 -14.70 -1.63 7.40
N ASP A 77 -13.54 -1.47 6.77
CA ASP A 77 -12.49 -0.59 7.28
C ASP A 77 -12.76 0.83 6.77
N LYS A 78 -12.36 1.86 7.53
CA LYS A 78 -12.44 3.27 7.12
C LYS A 78 -11.12 3.78 6.53
N ARG A 79 -10.07 2.98 6.59
CA ARG A 79 -8.73 3.31 6.12
C ARG A 79 -8.47 2.81 4.70
N ILE A 80 -7.48 3.39 4.06
CA ILE A 80 -6.71 2.80 2.98
C ILE A 80 -5.49 2.18 3.67
N LYS A 81 -5.33 0.87 3.59
CA LYS A 81 -4.12 0.21 4.11
C LYS A 81 -3.10 0.18 2.99
N ILE A 82 -1.88 0.60 3.28
CA ILE A 82 -0.78 0.59 2.31
C ILE A 82 0.38 -0.08 3.01
N ASP A 83 0.81 -1.21 2.47
CA ASP A 83 1.83 -2.06 3.04
C ASP A 83 3.03 -2.12 2.08
N LEU A 84 4.23 -2.02 2.64
CA LEU A 84 5.50 -2.14 1.94
C LEU A 84 6.20 -3.43 2.36
N ASN A 85 6.69 -4.19 1.40
CA ASN A 85 7.62 -5.29 1.65
C ASN A 85 8.76 -5.27 0.62
N ILE A 86 9.94 -5.75 1.00
CA ILE A 86 11.15 -5.71 0.19
C ILE A 86 11.85 -7.06 0.25
N PHE A 87 12.15 -7.60 -0.93
CA PHE A 87 12.85 -8.88 -1.12
C PHE A 87 14.15 -8.67 -1.87
N GLU A 88 15.12 -9.54 -1.63
CA GLU A 88 16.32 -9.65 -2.44
C GLU A 88 16.13 -10.84 -3.37
N LEU A 89 16.34 -10.65 -4.66
CA LEU A 89 16.18 -11.73 -5.63
C LEU A 89 17.49 -12.52 -5.74
N HIS A 90 17.38 -13.85 -5.77
CA HIS A 90 18.52 -14.74 -5.92
C HIS A 90 19.19 -14.60 -7.30
N GLN A 91 18.39 -14.30 -8.32
CA GLN A 91 18.86 -14.06 -9.68
C GLN A 91 18.62 -12.60 -10.05
N GLU A 92 19.58 -11.99 -10.76
CA GLU A 92 19.39 -10.66 -11.31
C GLU A 92 18.34 -10.67 -12.42
N LEU A 93 17.35 -9.79 -12.29
CA LEU A 93 16.32 -9.63 -13.30
C LEU A 93 16.58 -8.39 -14.14
N ASN A 94 16.73 -8.61 -15.46
CA ASN A 94 16.87 -7.53 -16.43
C ASN A 94 15.58 -6.68 -16.56
N SER A 95 14.42 -7.26 -16.21
CA SER A 95 13.13 -6.58 -16.27
C SER A 95 12.13 -7.26 -15.35
N ILE A 96 11.29 -6.44 -14.71
CA ILE A 96 10.18 -6.90 -13.89
C ILE A 96 9.12 -7.68 -14.69
N LEU A 97 9.06 -7.47 -16.01
CA LEU A 97 8.18 -8.23 -16.89
C LEU A 97 8.57 -9.71 -16.99
N ALA A 98 9.78 -10.09 -16.57
CA ALA A 98 10.19 -11.48 -16.46
C ALA A 98 9.33 -12.27 -15.44
N LEU A 99 8.71 -11.58 -14.50
CA LEU A 99 7.85 -12.17 -13.46
C LEU A 99 6.41 -12.38 -13.90
N LYS A 100 6.05 -12.07 -15.16
CA LYS A 100 4.66 -12.12 -15.64
C LYS A 100 4.01 -13.49 -15.57
N ASP A 101 4.85 -14.53 -15.62
CA ASP A 101 4.40 -15.92 -15.65
C ASP A 101 4.37 -16.57 -14.27
N CYS A 102 4.94 -15.89 -13.27
CA CYS A 102 4.95 -16.30 -11.87
C CYS A 102 3.61 -15.99 -11.20
N ASP A 103 3.26 -16.80 -10.19
CA ASP A 103 2.02 -16.57 -9.45
C ASP A 103 2.17 -15.46 -8.42
N GLY A 104 3.36 -15.30 -7.84
CA GLY A 104 3.68 -14.25 -6.87
C GLY A 104 3.09 -14.49 -5.46
N ILE A 105 2.24 -15.51 -5.29
CA ILE A 105 1.52 -15.75 -4.02
C ILE A 105 2.47 -15.92 -2.82
N ASN A 106 3.63 -16.56 -3.01
CA ASN A 106 4.55 -16.85 -1.92
C ASN A 106 5.18 -15.58 -1.32
N PHE A 107 5.21 -14.45 -2.05
CA PHE A 107 5.67 -13.18 -1.50
C PHE A 107 4.74 -12.64 -0.40
N HIS A 108 3.50 -13.12 -0.33
CA HIS A 108 2.49 -12.70 0.65
C HIS A 108 2.21 -13.74 1.74
N LEU A 109 2.87 -14.90 1.68
CA LEU A 109 2.68 -15.98 2.64
C LEU A 109 3.82 -16.02 3.66
N PRO A 110 3.59 -16.57 4.87
CA PRO A 110 4.68 -16.85 5.80
C PRO A 110 5.76 -17.71 5.14
N PRO A 111 7.05 -17.40 5.33
CA PRO A 111 7.61 -16.38 6.23
C PRO A 111 7.76 -14.97 5.64
N ASN A 112 7.45 -14.77 4.35
CA ASN A 112 7.72 -13.51 3.65
C ASN A 112 6.87 -12.34 4.17
N ASP A 113 5.64 -12.63 4.58
CA ASP A 113 4.72 -11.64 5.15
C ASP A 113 5.20 -11.03 6.47
N SER A 114 6.08 -11.72 7.21
CA SER A 114 6.58 -11.29 8.54
C SER A 114 7.41 -10.00 8.51
N THR A 115 7.89 -9.59 7.34
CA THR A 115 8.64 -8.35 7.14
C THR A 115 7.81 -7.25 6.48
N THR A 116 6.50 -7.49 6.29
CA THR A 116 5.59 -6.47 5.79
C THR A 116 5.46 -5.32 6.78
N MET A 117 5.56 -4.08 6.29
CA MET A 117 5.40 -2.88 7.10
C MET A 117 4.22 -2.06 6.58
N GLN A 118 3.20 -1.89 7.42
CA GLN A 118 2.12 -0.96 7.11
C GLN A 118 2.56 0.49 7.29
N LEU A 119 2.42 1.27 6.23
CA LEU A 119 2.80 2.68 6.22
C LEU A 119 1.91 3.48 7.18
N ARG A 120 2.51 4.37 7.96
CA ARG A 120 1.85 5.12 9.04
C ARG A 120 1.18 4.23 10.07
N SER A 121 1.74 3.05 10.35
CA SER A 121 1.36 2.19 11.47
C SER A 121 2.60 1.58 12.10
N ASP A 122 3.35 0.82 11.32
CA ASP A 122 4.48 0.03 11.81
C ASP A 122 5.81 0.80 11.67
N ASP A 123 5.81 1.84 10.86
CA ASP A 123 6.94 2.73 10.57
C ASP A 123 7.20 3.76 11.69
N TYR A 124 6.35 3.83 12.71
CA TYR A 124 6.47 4.83 13.77
C TYR A 124 7.74 4.70 14.60
N LYS A 125 8.33 5.85 14.96
CA LYS A 125 9.49 5.95 15.84
C LYS A 125 9.13 6.82 17.04
N GLY A 126 8.69 6.18 18.13
CA GLY A 126 8.35 6.85 19.38
C GLY A 126 7.48 5.99 20.29
N PRO A 127 7.09 6.51 21.48
CA PRO A 127 6.23 5.76 22.39
C PRO A 127 4.85 5.51 21.77
N PRO A 128 4.30 4.28 21.83
CA PRO A 128 3.09 3.87 21.11
C PRO A 128 1.86 4.77 21.29
N LEU A 129 1.75 5.45 22.43
CA LEU A 129 0.63 6.35 22.73
C LEU A 129 0.60 7.61 21.84
N PHE A 130 1.77 8.13 21.43
CA PHE A 130 1.84 9.32 20.58
C PHE A 130 1.37 9.04 19.15
N TYR A 131 1.63 7.82 18.65
CA TYR A 131 1.13 7.35 17.37
C TYR A 131 -0.41 7.42 17.32
N MET A 132 -1.08 6.87 18.33
CA MET A 132 -2.54 6.83 18.39
C MET A 132 -3.20 8.21 18.45
N LEU A 133 -2.50 9.21 18.99
CA LEU A 133 -3.08 10.53 19.29
C LEU A 133 -2.81 11.57 18.20
N PHE A 134 -1.68 11.47 17.48
CA PHE A 134 -1.18 12.60 16.69
C PHE A 134 -0.80 12.28 15.25
N LEU A 135 -0.67 11.00 14.87
CA LEU A 135 -0.30 10.69 13.50
C LEU A 135 -1.50 10.71 12.55
N PRO A 136 -1.36 11.34 11.38
CA PRO A 136 -2.40 11.29 10.37
C PRO A 136 -2.50 9.84 9.88
N GLU A 137 -3.73 9.37 9.71
CA GLU A 137 -4.02 8.05 9.15
C GLU A 137 -4.62 8.23 7.76
N TYR A 138 -4.49 7.22 6.90
CA TYR A 138 -5.12 7.20 5.59
C TYR A 138 -6.64 6.94 5.68
N LYS A 139 -7.38 7.80 6.40
CA LYS A 139 -8.84 7.73 6.55
C LYS A 139 -9.48 9.09 6.33
N ILE A 140 -10.74 9.06 5.87
CA ILE A 140 -11.58 10.26 5.85
C ILE A 140 -11.96 10.59 7.30
N GLY A 141 -11.61 11.80 7.76
CA GLY A 141 -11.91 12.26 9.11
C GLY A 141 -13.40 12.51 9.36
N ARG A 142 -13.75 13.08 10.52
CA ARG A 142 -15.14 13.41 10.85
C ARG A 142 -15.65 14.59 10.02
N TYR A 143 -16.90 14.53 9.58
CA TYR A 143 -17.59 15.56 8.81
C TYR A 143 -19.07 15.67 9.24
N LYS A 144 -19.68 16.84 9.01
CA LYS A 144 -21.10 17.14 9.33
C LYS A 144 -21.88 17.77 8.18
N THR A 145 -21.18 18.39 7.22
CA THR A 145 -21.70 19.02 6.01
C THR A 145 -20.95 18.52 4.78
N GLN A 146 -21.52 18.66 3.58
CA GLN A 146 -20.85 18.35 2.31
C GLN A 146 -19.47 19.02 2.22
N SER A 147 -19.41 20.35 2.44
CA SER A 147 -18.13 21.09 2.40
C SER A 147 -17.11 20.55 3.40
N SER A 148 -17.54 20.10 4.59
CA SER A 148 -16.62 19.47 5.55
C SER A 148 -16.16 18.08 5.10
N PHE A 149 -17.01 17.32 4.40
CA PHE A 149 -16.64 16.03 3.81
C PHE A 149 -15.61 16.23 2.70
N ASP A 150 -15.86 17.16 1.77
CA ASP A 150 -14.93 17.49 0.67
C ASP A 150 -13.56 17.92 1.21
N LYS A 151 -13.54 18.70 2.29
CA LYS A 151 -12.29 19.07 2.99
C LYS A 151 -11.53 17.84 3.52
N GLN A 152 -12.23 16.83 4.06
CA GLN A 152 -11.58 15.60 4.54
C GLN A 152 -11.10 14.72 3.38
N VAL A 153 -11.83 14.69 2.28
CA VAL A 153 -11.42 14.01 1.04
C VAL A 153 -10.14 14.63 0.48
N ASN A 154 -10.07 15.96 0.40
CA ASN A 154 -8.87 16.67 -0.06
C ASN A 154 -7.68 16.41 0.86
N LYS A 155 -7.88 16.48 2.19
CA LYS A 155 -6.81 16.16 3.16
C LYS A 155 -6.26 14.75 2.99
N LEU A 156 -7.12 13.75 2.79
CA LEU A 156 -6.70 12.38 2.54
C LEU A 156 -5.96 12.26 1.20
N SER A 157 -6.45 12.94 0.16
CA SER A 157 -5.81 12.96 -1.16
C SER A 157 -4.42 13.57 -1.11
N ASP A 158 -4.25 14.71 -0.43
CA ASP A 158 -2.97 15.37 -0.22
C ASP A 158 -2.00 14.50 0.58
N LEU A 159 -2.50 13.80 1.61
CA LEU A 159 -1.70 12.89 2.42
C LEU A 159 -1.17 11.72 1.59
N VAL A 160 -2.08 11.00 0.90
CA VAL A 160 -1.71 9.87 0.02
C VAL A 160 -0.72 10.32 -1.04
N LYS A 161 -1.02 11.43 -1.74
CA LYS A 161 -0.13 11.99 -2.76
C LYS A 161 1.26 12.28 -2.20
N LYS A 162 1.34 13.00 -1.07
CA LYS A 162 2.60 13.36 -0.42
C LYS A 162 3.41 12.13 -0.05
N ASP A 163 2.78 11.13 0.55
CA ASP A 163 3.49 9.96 1.03
C ASP A 163 3.96 9.05 -0.09
N MET A 164 3.14 8.86 -1.13
CA MET A 164 3.55 8.09 -2.32
C MET A 164 4.63 8.82 -3.11
N THR A 165 4.58 10.15 -3.18
CA THR A 165 5.67 10.97 -3.75
C THR A 165 6.98 10.72 -3.00
N ASN A 166 6.91 10.59 -1.67
CA ASN A 166 8.07 10.45 -0.80
C ASN A 166 8.26 9.00 -0.29
N ILE A 167 7.90 8.01 -1.11
CA ILE A 167 7.91 6.59 -0.72
C ILE A 167 9.28 6.10 -0.21
N HIS A 168 10.37 6.72 -0.69
CA HIS A 168 11.74 6.42 -0.27
C HIS A 168 11.97 6.59 1.25
N PHE A 169 11.24 7.46 1.94
CA PHE A 169 11.34 7.55 3.41
C PHE A 169 10.83 6.29 4.09
N PHE A 170 9.75 5.70 3.58
CA PHE A 170 9.21 4.44 4.08
C PHE A 170 10.13 3.27 3.72
N VAL A 171 10.73 3.27 2.52
CA VAL A 171 11.76 2.27 2.15
C VAL A 171 12.96 2.32 3.09
N LYS A 172 13.46 3.53 3.39
CA LYS A 172 14.54 3.69 4.37
C LYS A 172 14.12 3.16 5.73
N ARG A 173 12.91 3.50 6.18
CA ARG A 173 12.39 3.05 7.48
C ARG A 173 12.22 1.53 7.54
N TRP A 174 11.78 0.92 6.46
CA TRP A 174 11.68 -0.53 6.34
C TRP A 174 13.04 -1.19 6.57
N HIS A 175 14.11 -0.69 5.96
CA HIS A 175 15.47 -1.20 6.19
C HIS A 175 16.04 -0.94 7.59
N GLU A 176 15.49 0.02 8.35
CA GLU A 176 15.83 0.19 9.76
C GLU A 176 15.18 -0.89 10.65
N LEU A 177 14.08 -1.48 10.20
CA LEU A 177 13.27 -2.45 10.96
C LEU A 177 13.51 -3.90 10.52
N HIS A 178 13.81 -4.11 9.24
CA HIS A 178 13.81 -5.42 8.60
C HIS A 178 15.03 -5.61 7.69
N ARG A 179 15.28 -6.88 7.36
CA ARG A 179 16.22 -7.30 6.33
C ARG A 179 15.43 -8.05 5.25
N PRO A 180 15.76 -7.86 3.96
CA PRO A 180 15.08 -8.58 2.89
C PRO A 180 15.39 -10.08 2.97
N ASN A 181 14.36 -10.90 2.81
CA ASN A 181 14.57 -12.33 2.54
C ASN A 181 15.16 -12.50 1.14
N LEU A 182 16.06 -13.47 0.99
CA LEU A 182 16.53 -13.88 -0.33
C LEU A 182 15.55 -14.88 -0.94
N THR A 183 14.90 -14.51 -2.03
CA THR A 183 13.89 -15.34 -2.71
C THR A 183 14.25 -15.64 -4.15
N ASP A 184 13.69 -16.72 -4.68
CA ASP A 184 13.62 -16.90 -6.14
C ASP A 184 12.50 -16.03 -6.75
N ASN A 185 12.30 -16.16 -8.06
CA ASN A 185 11.31 -15.39 -8.82
C ASN A 185 9.86 -15.75 -8.47
N GLU A 186 9.61 -16.92 -7.88
CA GLU A 186 8.30 -17.37 -7.42
C GLU A 186 8.04 -17.00 -5.95
N GLY A 187 9.00 -16.33 -5.29
CA GLY A 187 8.91 -15.94 -3.89
C GLY A 187 9.27 -17.05 -2.90
N ASN A 188 9.81 -18.18 -3.36
CA ASN A 188 10.31 -19.21 -2.45
C ASN A 188 11.58 -18.71 -1.77
N ILE A 189 11.69 -18.91 -0.46
CA ILE A 189 12.87 -18.50 0.29
C ILE A 189 14.05 -19.42 -0.04
N VAL A 190 15.09 -18.84 -0.62
CA VAL A 190 16.39 -19.50 -0.85
C VAL A 190 17.25 -19.41 0.40
N ARG A 191 17.17 -18.28 1.14
CA ARG A 191 17.86 -18.10 2.42
C ARG A 191 17.11 -17.10 3.30
N LYS A 192 16.89 -17.50 4.56
CA LYS A 192 16.47 -16.57 5.63
C LYS A 192 17.71 -15.82 6.15
N LEU A 193 17.59 -14.50 6.30
CA LEU A 193 18.65 -13.64 6.84
C LEU A 193 18.31 -13.11 8.23
#